data_AF-A0A1I6HME1-F1
#
_entry.id   AF-A0A1I6HME1-F1
#
_cell.length_a   1.000
_cell.length_b   1.000
_cell.length_c   1.000
_cell.angle_alpha   90.00
_cell.angle_beta   90.00
_cell.angle_gamma   90.00
#
_symmetry.space_group_name_H-M   'P 1'
#
loop_
_entity.id
_entity.type
_entity.pdbx_description
1 polymer ?
#
loop_
_entity_poly.entity_id
_entity_poly.type
_entity_poly.pdbx_seq_one_letter_code
_entity_poly.pdbx_strand_id
1 'polypeptide(L)'
;MTTLTATMIVGLVVMIALVVIRLNGSPPTMALPDYITLPDGTRAASFTQAPNWYAVVTDDDRILIFNRDSGELTQQIKVKSRP
;
A
#
# COMPACT_ATOMS: atom_id res chain seq x y z
N MET A 1 -21.54 35.31 26.06
CA MET A 1 -20.71 34.17 26.51
C MET A 1 -20.95 32.96 25.60
N THR A 2 -20.58 33.07 24.32
CA THR A 2 -20.73 31.99 23.33
C THR A 2 -19.61 32.01 22.29
N THR A 3 -18.84 33.10 22.21
CA THR A 3 -17.76 33.30 21.24
C THR A 3 -16.70 32.21 21.35
N LEU A 4 -16.25 31.85 22.55
CA LEU A 4 -15.22 30.83 22.75
C LEU A 4 -15.72 29.44 22.34
N THR A 5 -16.96 29.09 22.72
CA THR A 5 -17.58 27.82 22.33
C THR A 5 -17.75 27.73 20.81
N ALA A 6 -18.16 28.83 20.16
CA ALA A 6 -18.31 28.88 18.72
C ALA A 6 -16.98 28.67 17.98
N THR A 7 -15.89 29.34 18.40
CA THR A 7 -14.57 29.14 17.77
C THR A 7 -14.03 27.73 17.98
N MET A 8 -14.23 27.12 19.15
CA MET A 8 -13.82 25.73 19.40
C MET A 8 -14.54 24.76 18.45
N ILE A 9 -15.84 24.94 18.25
CA ILE A 9 -16.63 24.11 17.32
C ILE A 9 -16.13 24.29 15.90
N VAL A 10 -15.94 25.53 15.44
CA VAL A 10 -15.44 25.81 14.08
C VAL A 10 -14.07 25.16 13.87
N GLY A 11 -13.15 25.28 14.83
CA GLY A 11 -11.83 24.65 14.74
C GLY A 11 -11.90 23.13 14.62
N LEU A 12 -12.74 22.49 15.44
CA LEU A 12 -12.95 21.04 15.38
C LEU A 12 -13.56 20.60 14.04
N VAL A 13 -14.55 21.33 13.53
CA VAL A 13 -15.19 21.03 12.24
C VAL A 13 -14.18 21.14 11.10
N VAL A 14 -13.34 22.18 11.08
CA VAL A 14 -12.27 22.34 10.08
C VAL A 14 -11.29 21.18 10.15
N MET A 15 -10.85 20.79 11.36
CA MET A 15 -9.93 19.66 11.53
C MET A 15 -10.53 18.36 11.00
N ILE A 16 -11.78 18.04 11.38
CA ILE A 16 -12.47 16.83 10.90
C ILE A 16 -12.64 16.87 9.38
N ALA A 17 -13.06 18.02 8.83
CA ALA A 17 -13.25 18.18 7.39
C ALA A 17 -11.94 17.91 6.63
N LEU A 18 -10.81 18.46 7.08
CA LEU A 18 -9.50 18.20 6.47
C LEU A 18 -9.11 16.72 6.54
N VAL A 19 -9.37 16.04 7.66
CA VAL A 19 -9.10 14.61 7.81
C VAL A 19 -9.96 13.79 6.83
N VAL A 20 -11.26 14.10 6.73
CA VAL A 20 -12.18 13.41 5.81
C VAL A 20 -11.77 13.65 4.35
N ILE A 21 -11.43 14.88 3.96
CA ILE A 21 -10.94 15.19 2.61
C ILE A 21 -9.67 14.39 2.30
N ARG A 22 -8.74 14.32 3.25
CA ARG A 22 -7.49 13.58 3.07
C ARG A 22 -7.71 12.07 2.98
N LEU A 23 -8.61 11.52 3.80
CA LEU A 23 -8.87 10.08 3.85
C LEU A 23 -9.76 9.61 2.68
N ASN A 24 -10.71 10.43 2.25
CA ASN A 24 -11.56 10.17 1.10
C ASN A 24 -10.93 10.59 -0.23
N GLY A 25 -9.77 11.25 -0.21
CA GLY A 25 -8.95 11.39 -1.40
C GLY A 25 -8.69 10.00 -1.96
N SER A 26 -9.07 9.77 -3.21
CA SER A 26 -9.01 8.44 -3.82
C SER A 26 -7.64 7.80 -3.54
N PRO A 27 -7.59 6.64 -2.87
CA PRO A 27 -6.34 5.91 -2.76
C PRO A 27 -5.79 5.72 -4.18
N PRO A 28 -4.48 5.90 -4.40
CA PRO A 28 -3.89 5.78 -5.73
C PRO A 28 -4.36 4.45 -6.32
N THR A 29 -5.04 4.51 -7.48
CA THR A 29 -5.74 3.39 -8.12
C THR A 29 -4.99 2.12 -7.82
N MET A 30 -5.59 1.24 -7.02
CA MET A 30 -5.02 -0.04 -6.61
C MET A 30 -5.04 -0.95 -7.84
N ALA A 31 -4.21 -0.63 -8.83
CA ALA A 31 -4.03 -1.36 -10.08
C ALA A 31 -3.22 -2.63 -9.81
N LEU A 32 -3.62 -3.38 -8.79
CA LEU A 32 -3.11 -4.73 -8.60
C LEU A 32 -3.96 -5.63 -9.50
N PRO A 33 -3.35 -6.43 -10.38
CA PRO A 33 -4.11 -7.38 -11.19
C PRO A 33 -4.90 -8.32 -10.27
N ASP A 34 -6.11 -8.70 -10.69
CA ASP A 34 -7.00 -9.60 -9.92
C ASP A 34 -6.30 -10.92 -9.54
N TYR A 35 -5.31 -11.32 -10.34
CA TYR A 35 -4.48 -12.50 -10.12
C TYR A 35 -3.01 -12.21 -10.47
N ILE A 36 -2.09 -12.57 -9.57
CA ILE A 36 -0.66 -12.58 -9.84
C ILE A 36 -0.25 -14.05 -10.00
N THR A 37 0.14 -14.43 -11.22
CA THR A 37 0.75 -15.74 -11.48
C THR A 37 2.21 -15.71 -11.06
N LEU A 38 2.54 -16.42 -9.98
CA LEU A 38 3.92 -16.58 -9.57
C LEU A 38 4.66 -17.56 -10.52
N PRO A 39 5.94 -17.29 -10.83
CA PRO A 39 6.78 -18.26 -11.53
C PRO A 39 6.84 -19.60 -10.79
N ASP A 40 6.92 -20.68 -11.56
CA ASP A 40 7.16 -22.05 -11.07
C ASP A 40 6.02 -22.67 -10.21
N GLY A 41 4.84 -22.04 -10.13
CA GLY A 41 3.74 -22.53 -9.27
C GLY A 41 3.98 -22.32 -7.78
N THR A 42 4.96 -21.47 -7.46
CA THR A 42 5.40 -21.12 -6.11
C THR A 42 4.29 -20.39 -5.35
N ARG A 43 4.16 -20.63 -4.04
CA ARG A 43 3.13 -19.95 -3.22
C ARG A 43 3.68 -18.65 -2.64
N ALA A 44 2.83 -17.63 -2.61
CA ALA A 44 3.15 -16.39 -1.91
C ALA A 44 3.10 -16.63 -0.40
N ALA A 45 4.23 -16.40 0.28
CA ALA A 45 4.33 -16.40 1.73
C ALA A 45 3.94 -15.04 2.32
N SER A 46 4.27 -13.94 1.63
CA SER A 46 3.82 -12.60 2.03
C SER A 46 3.78 -11.63 0.86
N PHE A 47 3.04 -10.54 1.04
CA PHE A 47 2.86 -9.48 0.06
C PHE A 47 3.09 -8.11 0.73
N THR A 48 3.82 -7.23 0.07
CA THR A 48 3.98 -5.83 0.46
C THR A 48 3.84 -4.92 -0.74
N GLN A 49 3.30 -3.72 -0.53
CA GLN A 49 3.07 -2.73 -1.58
C GLN A 49 3.65 -1.37 -1.20
N ALA A 50 4.25 -0.71 -2.18
CA ALA A 50 4.74 0.66 -2.12
C ALA A 50 4.10 1.49 -3.25
N PRO A 51 4.28 2.82 -3.28
CA PRO A 51 3.61 3.67 -4.28
C PRO A 51 3.88 3.28 -5.74
N ASN A 52 5.08 2.81 -6.07
CA ASN A 52 5.51 2.55 -7.45
C ASN A 52 5.84 1.07 -7.73
N TRP A 53 5.77 0.20 -6.72
CA TRP A 53 6.15 -1.20 -6.84
C TRP A 53 5.43 -2.06 -5.80
N TYR A 54 5.35 -3.36 -6.05
CA TYR A 54 4.89 -4.33 -5.07
C TYR A 54 5.87 -5.51 -5.02
N ALA A 55 6.02 -6.13 -3.85
CA ALA A 55 6.85 -7.31 -3.70
C ALA A 55 6.06 -8.48 -3.14
N VAL A 56 6.35 -9.64 -3.71
CA VAL A 56 5.84 -10.93 -3.28
C VAL A 56 7.01 -11.73 -2.74
N VAL A 57 6.93 -12.14 -1.48
CA VAL A 57 7.87 -13.11 -0.91
C VAL A 57 7.28 -14.49 -1.14
N THR A 58 8.07 -15.36 -1.73
CA THR A 58 7.71 -16.74 -2.02
C THR A 58 8.11 -17.68 -0.88
N ASP A 59 7.51 -18.87 -0.85
CA ASP A 59 7.87 -19.94 0.10
C ASP A 59 9.25 -20.55 -0.15
N ASP A 60 9.85 -20.31 -1.31
CA ASP A 60 11.19 -20.77 -1.68
C ASP A 60 12.30 -19.72 -1.45
N ASP A 61 12.08 -18.82 -0.49
CA ASP A 61 13.03 -17.79 -0.06
C ASP A 61 13.44 -16.82 -1.20
N ARG A 62 12.49 -16.43 -2.06
CA ARG A 62 12.70 -15.35 -3.05
C ARG A 62 11.80 -14.16 -2.74
N ILE A 63 12.31 -12.97 -3.03
CA ILE A 63 11.53 -11.73 -3.06
C ILE A 63 11.47 -11.31 -4.53
N LEU A 64 10.25 -11.31 -5.07
CA LEU A 64 9.94 -10.88 -6.42
C LEU A 64 9.38 -9.46 -6.34
N ILE A 65 10.08 -8.49 -6.94
CA ILE A 65 9.68 -7.09 -6.97
C ILE A 65 9.14 -6.79 -8.36
N PHE A 66 7.91 -6.31 -8.41
CA PHE A 66 7.19 -5.99 -9.62
C PHE A 66 6.92 -4.49 -9.71
N ASN A 67 6.97 -3.97 -10.92
CA ASN A 67 6.50 -2.62 -11.22
C ASN A 67 4.99 -2.58 -11.07
N ARG A 68 4.47 -1.54 -10.41
CA ARG A 68 3.03 -1.41 -10.12
C ARG A 68 2.20 -1.05 -11.36
N ASP A 69 2.78 -0.30 -12.29
CA ASP A 69 2.07 0.20 -13.47
C ASP A 69 2.06 -0.84 -14.60
N SER A 70 3.20 -1.52 -14.83
CA SER A 70 3.31 -2.52 -15.89
C SER A 70 3.05 -3.96 -15.43
N GLY A 71 3.15 -4.24 -14.13
CA GLY A 71 3.11 -5.60 -13.59
C GLY A 71 4.35 -6.44 -13.89
N GLU A 72 5.38 -5.84 -14.51
CA GLU A 72 6.60 -6.56 -14.91
C GLU A 72 7.52 -6.83 -13.71
N LEU A 73 8.13 -8.01 -13.69
CA LEU A 73 9.17 -8.36 -12.73
C LEU A 73 10.39 -7.46 -12.96
N THR A 74 10.63 -6.53 -12.04
CA THR A 74 11.76 -5.60 -12.10
C THR A 74 12.99 -6.20 -11.44
N GLN A 75 12.81 -6.93 -10.34
CA GLN A 75 13.93 -7.47 -9.58
C GLN A 75 13.55 -8.76 -8.86
N GLN A 76 14.51 -9.68 -8.80
CA GLN A 76 14.42 -10.90 -8.02
C GLN A 76 15.59 -10.95 -7.03
N ILE A 77 15.28 -11.11 -5.74
CA ILE A 77 16.28 -11.23 -4.67
C ILE A 77 16.14 -12.60 -4.04
N LYS A 78 17.24 -13.34 -3.90
CA LYS A 78 17.26 -14.58 -3.14
C LYS A 78 17.57 -14.26 -1.68
N VAL A 79 16.66 -14.64 -0.78
CA VAL A 79 16.85 -14.51 0.66
C VAL A 79 17.73 -15.66 1.13
N LYS A 80 18.76 -15.34 1.90
CA LYS A 80 19.47 -16.32 2.72
C LYS A 80 19.03 -16.07 4.15
N SER A 81 18.14 -16.91 4.65
CA SER A 81 17.85 -16.90 6.09
C SER A 81 19.10 -17.37 6.84
N ARG A 82 19.53 -16.59 7.83
CA ARG A 82 20.59 -17.01 8.74
C ARG A 82 19.95 -18.00 9.73
N PRO A 83 20.58 -19.17 9.99
CA PRO A 83 20.03 -20.17 10.90
C PRO A 83 19.88 -19.61 12.32
#